data_AF-A0AAW9SA73-F1
#
_entry.id   AF-A0AAW9SA73-F1
#
_cell.length_a   1.000
_cell.length_b   1.000
_cell.length_c   1.000
_cell.angle_alpha   90.00
_cell.angle_beta   90.00
_cell.angle_gamma   90.00
#
_symmetry.space_group_name_H-M   'P 1'
#
loop_
_entity.id
_entity.type
_entity.pdbx_description
1 polymer ?
#
loop_
_entity_poly.entity_id
_entity_poly.type
_entity_poly.pdbx_seq_one_letter_code
_entity_poly.pdbx_strand_id
1 'polypeptide(L)'
;MDPVTKLFIVGVGVVVLIVLIKFAKALIKGVAFIVLLGLAYLLFMKDGSLKVVEEKGMKMLFNEYSWTELEAMCTEEQETVKCDCIVTPVKEDLRARFSRRKLKKLSEDPELVKAEIKISLQNRKKDIQQCLIAKNSETLLRTMETVWGALEQVREQ
;
A
#
# COMPACT_ATOMS: atom_id res chain seq x y z
N MET A 1 6.83 71.41 10.38
CA MET A 1 6.79 70.00 10.82
C MET A 1 8.08 69.73 11.53
N ASP A 2 8.02 69.75 12.85
CA ASP A 2 9.18 69.84 13.71
C ASP A 2 9.98 68.52 13.68
N PRO A 3 11.31 68.58 13.87
CA PRO A 3 12.16 67.39 13.85
C PRO A 3 11.70 66.31 14.84
N VAL A 4 11.04 66.72 15.94
CA VAL A 4 10.46 65.84 16.96
C VAL A 4 9.29 65.03 16.40
N THR A 5 8.41 65.64 15.61
CA THR A 5 7.26 64.96 14.99
C THR A 5 7.70 63.90 13.98
N LYS A 6 8.80 64.15 13.25
CA LYS A 6 9.38 63.17 12.31
C LYS A 6 9.96 61.95 13.04
N LEU A 7 10.66 62.17 14.15
CA LEU A 7 11.19 61.07 14.98
C LEU A 7 10.09 60.22 15.60
N PHE A 8 8.99 60.85 16.04
CA PHE A 8 7.87 60.14 16.64
C PHE A 8 7.14 59.23 15.64
N ILE A 9 6.88 59.70 14.42
CA ILE A 9 6.23 58.92 13.37
C ILE A 9 7.09 57.72 12.95
N VAL A 10 8.41 57.91 12.81
CA VAL A 10 9.34 56.82 12.51
C VAL A 10 9.36 55.79 13.65
N GLY A 11 9.39 56.24 14.91
CA GLY A 11 9.34 55.37 16.07
C GLY A 11 8.09 54.49 16.12
N VAL A 12 6.91 55.09 15.90
CA VAL A 12 5.64 54.35 15.85
C VAL A 12 5.62 53.36 14.67
N GLY A 13 6.11 53.76 13.50
CA GLY A 13 6.19 52.88 12.32
C GLY A 13 7.04 51.63 12.56
N VAL A 14 8.18 51.77 13.23
CA VAL A 14 9.06 50.64 13.58
C VAL A 14 8.38 49.69 14.56
N VAL A 15 7.69 50.23 15.57
CA VAL A 15 6.96 49.40 16.56
C VAL A 15 5.86 48.59 15.89
N VAL A 16 5.05 49.21 15.02
CA VAL A 16 3.99 48.53 14.27
C VAL A 16 4.56 47.42 13.39
N LEU A 17 5.68 47.68 12.70
CA LEU A 17 6.34 46.69 11.84
C LEU A 17 6.81 45.46 12.64
N ILE A 18 7.39 45.67 13.83
CA ILE A 18 7.84 44.57 14.70
C ILE A 18 6.66 43.71 15.17
N VAL A 19 5.52 44.33 15.51
CA VAL A 19 4.31 43.62 15.93
C VAL A 19 3.75 42.76 14.78
N LEU A 20 3.69 43.32 13.56
CA LEU A 20 3.23 42.60 12.38
C LEU A 20 4.11 41.38 12.06
N ILE A 21 5.43 41.51 12.15
CA ILE A 21 6.37 40.39 11.92
C ILE A 21 6.18 39.28 12.96
N LYS A 22 5.93 39.64 14.23
CA LYS A 22 5.66 38.64 15.28
C LYS A 22 4.35 37.89 15.05
N PHE A 23 3.29 38.59 14.65
CA PHE A 23 2.01 37.97 14.31
C PHE A 23 2.10 37.08 13.07
N ALA A 24 2.81 37.51 12.04
CA ALA A 24 3.01 36.72 10.82
C ALA A 24 3.70 35.37 11.12
N LYS A 25 4.73 35.36 11.98
CA LYS A 25 5.39 34.11 12.41
C LYS A 25 4.45 33.18 13.18
N ALA A 26 3.57 33.73 14.02
CA ALA A 26 2.58 32.93 14.75
C ALA A 26 1.55 32.30 13.80
N LEU A 27 1.05 33.08 12.83
CA LEU A 27 0.12 32.59 11.80
C LEU A 27 0.74 31.50 10.93
N ILE A 28 1.98 31.69 10.46
CA ILE A 28 2.69 30.68 9.65
C ILE A 28 2.85 29.37 10.42
N LYS A 29 3.24 29.45 11.71
CA LYS A 29 3.33 28.25 12.56
C LYS A 29 1.97 27.58 12.76
N GLY A 30 0.92 28.36 12.95
CA GLY A 30 -0.46 27.85 13.10
C GLY A 30 -0.94 27.13 11.83
N VAL A 31 -0.77 27.75 10.66
CA VAL A 31 -1.14 27.14 9.37
C VAL A 31 -0.33 25.88 9.10
N ALA A 32 0.99 25.90 9.36
CA ALA A 32 1.83 24.71 9.22
C ALA A 32 1.36 23.56 10.12
N PHE A 33 0.96 23.85 11.36
CA PHE A 33 0.41 22.85 12.28
C PHE A 33 -0.92 22.28 11.78
N ILE A 34 -1.83 23.12 11.26
CA ILE A 34 -3.10 22.66 10.68
C ILE A 34 -2.87 21.80 9.43
N VAL A 35 -1.95 22.18 8.55
CA VAL A 35 -1.59 21.37 7.37
C VAL A 35 -1.00 20.03 7.79
N LEU A 36 -0.16 20.00 8.83
CA LEU A 36 0.45 18.78 9.33
C LEU A 36 -0.60 17.85 9.95
N LEU A 37 -1.53 18.39 10.73
CA LEU A 37 -2.69 17.63 11.23
C LEU A 37 -3.59 17.14 10.08
N GLY A 38 -3.81 17.95 9.05
CA GLY A 38 -4.59 17.56 7.87
C GLY A 38 -3.92 16.44 7.07
N LEU A 39 -2.60 16.48 6.93
CA LEU A 39 -1.81 15.40 6.32
C LEU A 39 -1.85 14.14 7.18
N ALA A 40 -1.68 14.26 8.49
CA ALA A 40 -1.79 13.14 9.41
C ALA A 40 -3.18 12.51 9.36
N TYR A 41 -4.25 13.32 9.34
CA TYR A 41 -5.63 12.87 9.20
C TYR A 41 -5.90 12.21 7.83
N LEU A 42 -5.35 12.76 6.75
CA LEU A 42 -5.42 12.15 5.42
C LEU A 42 -4.68 10.81 5.35
N LEU A 43 -3.53 10.68 6.02
CA LEU A 43 -2.81 9.42 6.14
C LEU A 43 -3.58 8.40 6.97
N PHE A 44 -4.20 8.83 8.08
CA PHE A 44 -5.03 7.98 8.94
C PHE A 44 -6.29 7.48 8.23
N MET A 45 -6.95 8.33 7.43
CA MET A 45 -8.06 7.90 6.56
C MET A 45 -7.60 7.02 5.39
N LYS A 46 -6.31 7.09 5.01
CA LYS A 46 -5.71 6.28 3.94
C LYS A 46 -5.30 4.87 4.35
N ASP A 47 -5.52 4.43 5.59
CA ASP A 47 -5.47 2.99 5.92
C ASP A 47 -6.48 2.18 5.06
N GLY A 48 -7.54 2.81 4.57
CA GLY A 48 -8.42 2.23 3.54
C GLY A 48 -7.76 2.09 2.16
N SER A 49 -6.80 2.95 1.80
CA SER A 49 -6.13 2.93 0.49
C SER A 49 -5.24 1.70 0.31
N LEU A 50 -4.55 1.26 1.36
CA LEU A 50 -3.64 0.11 1.28
C LEU A 50 -4.41 -1.19 1.11
N LYS A 51 -5.44 -1.41 1.92
CA LYS A 51 -6.36 -2.55 1.75
C LYS A 51 -7.02 -2.55 0.37
N VAL A 52 -7.36 -1.38 -0.18
CA VAL A 52 -7.93 -1.27 -1.53
C VAL A 52 -6.92 -1.61 -2.63
N VAL A 53 -5.65 -1.21 -2.50
CA VAL A 53 -4.59 -1.58 -3.47
C VAL A 53 -4.29 -3.08 -3.38
N GLU A 54 -4.20 -3.60 -2.16
CA GLU A 54 -4.01 -5.03 -1.91
C GLU A 54 -5.16 -5.85 -2.50
N GLU A 55 -6.42 -5.47 -2.22
CA GLU A 55 -7.59 -6.18 -2.75
C GLU A 55 -7.72 -6.06 -4.26
N LYS A 56 -7.41 -4.90 -4.85
CA LYS A 56 -7.44 -4.74 -6.31
C LYS A 56 -6.32 -5.54 -6.99
N GLY A 57 -5.11 -5.50 -6.45
CA GLY A 57 -3.97 -6.26 -6.98
C GLY A 57 -4.22 -7.77 -6.87
N MET A 58 -4.73 -8.23 -5.74
CA MET A 58 -5.08 -9.63 -5.55
C MET A 58 -6.27 -10.05 -6.42
N LYS A 59 -7.29 -9.20 -6.65
CA LYS A 59 -8.40 -9.49 -7.58
C LYS A 59 -7.94 -9.58 -9.05
N MET A 60 -6.91 -8.83 -9.45
CA MET A 60 -6.31 -8.99 -10.78
C MET A 60 -5.59 -10.34 -10.93
N LEU A 61 -5.06 -10.88 -9.83
CA LEU A 61 -4.32 -12.15 -9.82
C LEU A 61 -5.23 -13.35 -9.56
N PHE A 62 -6.31 -13.20 -8.80
CA PHE A 62 -7.23 -14.27 -8.43
C PHE A 62 -8.66 -13.72 -8.49
N ASN A 63 -9.48 -14.27 -9.38
CA ASN A 63 -10.88 -13.82 -9.55
C ASN A 63 -11.72 -14.15 -8.31
N GLU A 64 -11.59 -15.36 -7.78
CA GLU A 64 -12.17 -15.76 -6.50
C GLU A 64 -11.13 -16.47 -5.61
N TYR A 65 -11.24 -16.26 -4.29
CA TYR A 65 -10.32 -16.82 -3.29
C TYR A 65 -10.78 -18.19 -2.81
N SER A 66 -10.99 -19.13 -3.73
CA SER A 66 -11.33 -20.52 -3.40
C SER A 66 -10.24 -21.49 -3.84
N TRP A 67 -9.94 -22.51 -3.02
CA TRP A 67 -8.97 -23.55 -3.37
C TRP A 67 -9.38 -24.32 -4.62
N THR A 68 -10.68 -24.60 -4.78
CA THR A 68 -11.25 -25.27 -5.95
C THR A 68 -11.05 -24.48 -7.22
N GLU A 69 -11.16 -23.16 -7.17
CA GLU A 69 -10.91 -22.30 -8.33
C GLU A 69 -9.42 -22.09 -8.58
N LEU A 70 -8.59 -22.03 -7.54
CA LEU A 70 -7.14 -22.08 -7.69
C LEU A 70 -6.69 -23.39 -8.38
N GLU A 71 -7.40 -24.50 -8.12
CA GLU A 71 -7.18 -25.75 -8.83
C GLU A 71 -7.66 -25.71 -10.28
N ALA A 72 -8.78 -25.06 -10.56
CA ALA A 72 -9.38 -24.91 -11.90
C ALA A 72 -8.77 -23.79 -12.76
N MET A 73 -8.04 -22.83 -12.18
CA MET A 73 -7.52 -21.65 -12.90
C MET A 73 -6.54 -21.98 -14.03
N CYS A 74 -5.97 -23.18 -14.05
CA CYS A 74 -4.90 -23.55 -14.98
C CYS A 74 -5.19 -24.86 -15.73
N THR A 75 -6.46 -25.18 -16.00
CA THR A 75 -6.81 -26.50 -16.57
C THR A 75 -6.69 -26.64 -18.07
N GLU A 76 -6.80 -25.59 -18.90
CA GLU A 76 -6.49 -25.65 -20.33
C GLU A 76 -6.63 -24.25 -20.97
N GLU A 77 -5.63 -23.85 -21.76
CA GLU A 77 -5.61 -22.71 -22.71
C GLU A 77 -5.55 -21.23 -22.28
N GLN A 78 -5.62 -20.83 -20.99
CA GLN A 78 -5.49 -19.40 -20.64
C GLN A 78 -4.32 -19.03 -19.70
N GLU A 79 -3.51 -18.08 -20.20
CA GLU A 79 -2.40 -17.35 -19.58
C GLU A 79 -1.22 -18.17 -19.00
N THR A 80 -0.34 -18.60 -19.91
CA THR A 80 0.88 -19.37 -19.69
C THR A 80 1.82 -18.82 -18.61
N VAL A 81 1.90 -17.50 -18.42
CA VAL A 81 2.88 -16.94 -17.46
C VAL A 81 2.31 -16.79 -16.06
N LYS A 82 1.05 -16.39 -15.92
CA LYS A 82 0.39 -16.23 -14.61
C LYS A 82 0.23 -17.57 -13.90
N CYS A 83 -0.17 -18.60 -14.65
CA CYS A 83 -0.28 -19.96 -14.12
C CYS A 83 1.08 -20.55 -13.73
N ASP A 84 2.08 -20.44 -14.61
CA ASP A 84 3.43 -20.98 -14.36
C ASP A 84 4.13 -20.26 -13.20
N CYS A 85 4.09 -18.92 -13.21
CA CYS A 85 4.94 -18.12 -12.34
C CYS A 85 4.28 -17.69 -11.04
N ILE A 86 2.95 -17.68 -10.93
CA ILE A 86 2.24 -17.18 -9.73
C ILE A 86 1.39 -18.28 -9.11
N VAL A 87 0.45 -18.85 -9.87
CA VAL A 87 -0.53 -19.81 -9.35
C VAL A 87 0.14 -21.12 -8.95
N THR A 88 1.04 -21.65 -9.77
CA THR A 88 1.71 -22.93 -9.51
C THR A 88 2.61 -22.88 -8.25
N PRO A 89 3.52 -21.90 -8.09
CA PRO A 89 4.32 -21.79 -6.86
C PRO A 89 3.46 -21.65 -5.60
N VAL A 90 2.36 -20.90 -5.68
CA VAL A 90 1.41 -20.76 -4.56
C VAL A 90 0.73 -22.09 -4.23
N LYS A 91 0.25 -22.83 -5.24
CA LYS A 91 -0.35 -24.16 -5.04
C LYS A 91 0.63 -25.15 -4.43
N GLU A 92 1.88 -25.14 -4.89
CA GLU A 92 2.93 -26.00 -4.36
C GLU A 92 3.23 -25.69 -2.90
N ASP A 93 3.35 -24.41 -2.54
CA ASP A 93 3.56 -24.00 -1.15
C ASP A 93 2.38 -24.42 -0.26
N LEU A 94 1.14 -24.21 -0.70
CA LEU A 94 -0.04 -24.65 0.03
C LEU A 94 -0.09 -26.18 0.20
N ARG A 95 0.24 -26.95 -0.85
CA ARG A 95 0.31 -28.41 -0.78
C ARG A 95 1.46 -28.93 0.09
N ALA A 96 2.55 -28.18 0.19
CA ALA A 96 3.67 -28.50 1.07
C ALA A 96 3.32 -28.23 2.55
N ARG A 97 2.56 -27.15 2.83
CA ARG A 97 2.20 -26.76 4.21
C ARG A 97 0.95 -27.46 4.74
N PHE A 98 0.04 -27.90 3.87
CA PHE A 98 -1.26 -28.44 4.26
C PHE A 98 -1.54 -29.81 3.63
N SER A 99 -2.04 -30.75 4.44
CA SER A 99 -2.54 -32.02 3.93
C SER A 99 -3.84 -31.83 3.13
N ARG A 100 -4.15 -32.75 2.21
CA ARG A 100 -5.38 -32.67 1.37
C ARG A 100 -6.66 -32.49 2.19
N ARG A 101 -6.79 -33.14 3.35
CA ARG A 101 -7.96 -32.95 4.24
C ARG A 101 -8.02 -31.53 4.83
N LYS A 102 -6.86 -30.95 5.14
CA LYS A 102 -6.76 -29.61 5.72
C LYS A 102 -6.97 -28.54 4.64
N LEU A 103 -6.54 -28.76 3.41
CA LEU A 103 -6.88 -27.91 2.26
C LEU A 103 -8.38 -27.89 1.99
N LYS A 104 -9.06 -29.04 2.09
CA LYS A 104 -10.53 -29.11 1.95
C LYS A 104 -11.25 -28.36 3.07
N LYS A 105 -10.75 -28.42 4.32
CA LYS A 105 -11.29 -27.60 5.41
C LYS A 105 -10.98 -26.11 5.22
N LEU A 106 -9.80 -25.79 4.70
CA LEU A 106 -9.42 -24.41 4.39
C LEU A 106 -10.40 -23.82 3.37
N SER A 107 -10.83 -24.59 2.36
CA SER A 107 -11.83 -24.13 1.38
C SER A 107 -13.23 -23.84 1.93
N GLU A 108 -13.51 -24.20 3.19
CA GLU A 108 -14.78 -23.85 3.85
C GLU A 108 -14.79 -22.40 4.38
N ASP A 109 -13.62 -21.75 4.46
CA ASP A 109 -13.47 -20.36 4.91
C ASP A 109 -12.64 -19.54 3.90
N PRO A 110 -13.29 -18.72 3.06
CA PRO A 110 -12.61 -17.90 2.04
C PRO A 110 -11.58 -16.90 2.59
N GLU A 111 -11.79 -16.37 3.80
CA GLU A 111 -10.86 -15.41 4.41
C GLU A 111 -9.58 -16.11 4.86
N LEU A 112 -9.69 -17.34 5.39
CA LEU A 112 -8.53 -18.17 5.70
C LEU A 112 -7.77 -18.58 4.43
N VAL A 113 -8.46 -18.93 3.34
CA VAL A 113 -7.81 -19.21 2.04
C VAL A 113 -7.06 -17.98 1.55
N LYS A 114 -7.70 -16.81 1.57
CA LYS A 114 -7.09 -15.54 1.16
C LYS A 114 -5.84 -15.24 1.99
N ALA A 115 -5.90 -15.41 3.31
CA ALA A 115 -4.74 -15.22 4.18
C ALA A 115 -3.59 -16.19 3.85
N GLU A 116 -3.91 -17.46 3.62
CA GLU A 116 -2.88 -18.46 3.30
C GLU A 116 -2.27 -18.26 1.90
N ILE A 117 -3.04 -17.82 0.92
CA ILE A 117 -2.52 -17.42 -0.40
C ILE A 117 -1.54 -16.25 -0.25
N LYS A 118 -1.85 -15.23 0.56
CA LYS A 118 -0.93 -14.11 0.81
C LYS A 118 0.39 -14.58 1.41
N ILE A 119 0.34 -15.49 2.37
CA ILE A 119 1.52 -16.09 2.98
C ILE A 119 2.33 -16.85 1.92
N SER A 120 1.68 -17.67 1.10
CA SER A 120 2.33 -18.42 0.03
C SER A 120 2.98 -17.51 -1.02
N LEU A 121 2.34 -16.39 -1.39
CA LEU A 121 2.90 -15.37 -2.28
C LEU A 121 4.18 -14.73 -1.71
N GLN A 122 4.23 -14.52 -0.40
CA GLN A 122 5.44 -14.00 0.26
C GLN A 122 6.54 -15.07 0.34
N ASN A 123 6.20 -16.30 0.73
CA ASN A 123 7.15 -17.41 0.83
C ASN A 123 7.82 -17.72 -0.52
N ARG A 124 7.05 -17.67 -1.60
CA ARG A 124 7.52 -17.94 -2.96
C ARG A 124 7.89 -16.68 -3.74
N LYS A 125 8.02 -15.51 -3.08
CA LYS A 125 8.33 -14.22 -3.73
C LYS A 125 9.51 -14.30 -4.70
N LYS A 126 10.63 -14.89 -4.26
CA LYS A 126 11.84 -15.03 -5.09
C LYS A 126 11.61 -15.90 -6.32
N ASP A 127 10.97 -17.05 -6.15
CA ASP A 127 10.68 -17.99 -7.24
C ASP A 127 9.74 -17.36 -8.28
N ILE A 128 8.71 -16.66 -7.81
CA ILE A 128 7.76 -15.93 -8.65
C ILE A 128 8.47 -14.83 -9.42
N GLN A 129 9.30 -14.01 -8.77
CA GLN A 129 10.09 -12.96 -9.43
C GLN A 129 11.01 -13.53 -10.50
N GLN A 130 11.76 -14.58 -10.19
CA GLN A 130 12.67 -15.21 -11.15
C GLN A 130 11.93 -15.76 -12.36
N CYS A 131 10.77 -16.41 -12.15
CA CYS A 131 9.95 -16.91 -13.25
C CYS A 131 9.42 -15.77 -14.12
N LEU A 132 8.90 -14.69 -13.52
CA LEU A 132 8.38 -13.54 -14.26
C LEU A 132 9.46 -12.82 -15.09
N ILE A 133 10.68 -12.71 -14.53
CA ILE A 133 11.85 -12.17 -15.24
C ILE A 133 12.23 -13.08 -16.41
N ALA A 134 12.32 -14.39 -16.18
CA ALA A 134 12.68 -15.35 -17.22
C ALA A 134 11.65 -15.40 -18.38
N LYS A 135 10.39 -15.11 -18.09
CA LYS A 135 9.29 -15.04 -19.08
C LYS A 135 9.08 -13.64 -19.65
N ASN A 136 9.95 -12.66 -19.35
CA ASN A 136 9.86 -11.26 -19.78
C ASN A 136 8.50 -10.59 -19.51
N SER A 137 7.86 -10.91 -18.38
CA SER A 137 6.55 -10.36 -18.03
C SER A 137 6.66 -9.15 -17.09
N GLU A 138 7.13 -8.03 -17.62
CA GLU A 138 7.35 -6.80 -16.83
C GLU A 138 6.06 -6.27 -16.17
N THR A 139 4.92 -6.38 -16.87
CA THR A 139 3.63 -5.90 -16.36
C THR A 139 3.19 -6.70 -15.12
N LEU A 140 3.34 -8.02 -15.16
CA LEU A 140 3.04 -8.88 -14.01
C LEU A 140 4.06 -8.68 -12.90
N LEU A 141 5.34 -8.48 -13.23
CA LEU A 141 6.38 -8.21 -12.24
C LEU A 141 6.08 -6.93 -11.44
N ARG A 142 5.77 -5.81 -12.11
CA ARG A 142 5.40 -4.54 -11.43
C ARG A 142 4.14 -4.67 -10.59
N THR A 143 3.15 -5.42 -11.10
CA THR A 143 1.92 -5.71 -10.35
C THR A 143 2.25 -6.47 -9.06
N MET A 144 3.10 -7.49 -9.15
CA MET A 144 3.52 -8.29 -8.00
C MET A 144 4.38 -7.50 -7.01
N GLU A 145 5.25 -6.61 -7.48
CA GLU A 145 6.01 -5.70 -6.61
C GLU A 145 5.09 -4.80 -5.79
N THR A 146 4.02 -4.29 -6.40
CA THR A 146 3.00 -3.50 -5.71
C THR A 146 2.25 -4.34 -4.67
N VAL A 147 1.88 -5.58 -5.02
CA VAL A 147 1.20 -6.51 -4.10
C VAL A 147 2.11 -6.87 -2.92
N TRP A 148 3.36 -7.24 -3.16
CA TRP A 148 4.29 -7.55 -2.07
C TRP A 148 4.56 -6.35 -1.18
N GLY A 149 4.71 -5.14 -1.75
CA GLY A 149 4.86 -3.91 -0.97
C GLY A 149 3.68 -3.68 -0.04
N ALA A 150 2.45 -3.90 -0.52
CA ALA A 150 1.25 -3.80 0.31
C ALA A 150 1.22 -4.89 1.41
N LEU A 151 1.57 -6.14 1.07
CA LEU A 151 1.58 -7.25 2.02
C LEU A 151 2.64 -7.10 3.13
N GLU A 152 3.77 -6.48 2.82
CA GLU A 152 4.84 -6.20 3.80
C GLU A 152 4.35 -5.18 4.85
N GLN A 153 3.66 -4.12 4.41
CA GLN A 153 3.14 -3.07 5.31
C GLN A 153 2.00 -3.55 6.21
N VAL A 154 1.17 -4.50 5.75
CA VAL A 154 0.09 -5.07 6.57
C VAL A 154 0.63 -6.05 7.62
N ARG A 155 1.79 -6.67 7.41
CA ARG A 155 2.42 -7.59 8.36
C ARG A 155 3.02 -6.87 9.58
N GLU A 156 3.39 -5.61 9.43
CA GLU A 156 3.99 -4.78 10.48
C GLU A 156 2.96 -4.09 11.41
N GLN A 157 1.67 -4.24 11.12
CA GLN A 157 0.55 -3.78 11.96
C GLN A 157 0.01 -4.90 12.86
#